data_AF-A0A7J9WV91-F1
#
_entry.id   AF-A0A7J9WV91-F1
#
_cell.length_a   1.000
_cell.length_b   1.000
_cell.length_c   1.000
_cell.angle_alpha   90.00
_cell.angle_beta   90.00
_cell.angle_gamma   90.00
#
_symmetry.space_group_name_H-M   'P 1'
#
loop_
_entity.id
_entity.type
_entity.pdbx_description
1 polymer ?
#
loop_
_entity_poly.entity_id
_entity_poly.type
_entity_poly.pdbx_seq_one_letter_code
_entity_poly.pdbx_strand_id
1 'polypeptide(L)'
;MQAAHSSLPRRVPSSTKTLLVSGAIIGSLIFLLIVEFGFSAGRVHPGVTVAGHDVGGLSLTELQDELAIRAQILNSEPVCFVRDVLRLCISPTDVAWRPETRATADLAYQVGRADSLWAALGERTRAWVGGVNVQWEGGPNAARVGRLLDRWERIFAARDLELKRGIMRYRIRRAIITYPRQTFRIPVQ
;
A
#
# COMPACT_ATOMS: atom_id res chain seq x y z
N MET A 1 14.42 41.84 70.89
CA MET A 1 14.11 42.56 69.65
C MET A 1 14.57 41.71 68.48
N GLN A 2 13.65 41.04 67.78
CA GLN A 2 13.94 40.06 66.73
C GLN A 2 13.22 40.52 65.46
N ALA A 3 13.98 40.93 64.44
CA ALA A 3 13.44 41.42 63.18
C ALA A 3 13.06 40.23 62.29
N ALA A 4 11.78 40.13 61.95
CA ALA A 4 11.26 39.13 61.02
C ALA A 4 11.65 39.50 59.58
N HIS A 5 12.52 38.70 58.96
CA HIS A 5 12.77 38.75 57.53
C HIS A 5 11.61 38.10 56.77
N SER A 6 10.74 38.92 56.19
CA SER A 6 9.73 38.48 55.24
C SER A 6 10.36 38.22 53.87
N SER A 7 10.65 36.96 53.58
CA SER A 7 11.04 36.51 52.24
C SER A 7 9.83 36.54 51.31
N LEU A 8 9.77 37.49 50.38
CA LEU A 8 8.73 37.59 49.37
C LEU A 8 8.80 36.39 48.41
N PRO A 9 7.65 35.77 48.04
CA PRO A 9 7.62 34.68 47.08
C PRO A 9 8.02 35.19 45.69
N ARG A 10 9.06 34.60 45.12
CA ARG A 10 9.59 34.92 43.78
C ARG A 10 8.53 34.56 42.74
N ARG A 11 7.79 35.57 42.27
CA ARG A 11 6.75 35.42 41.23
C ARG A 11 7.45 35.17 39.89
N VAL A 12 7.45 33.92 39.44
CA VAL A 12 8.02 33.56 38.13
C VAL A 12 7.13 34.18 37.03
N PRO A 13 7.67 35.01 36.13
CA PRO A 13 6.89 35.69 35.10
C PRO A 13 6.23 34.68 34.14
N SER A 14 4.98 34.96 33.74
CA SER A 14 4.14 34.06 32.92
C SER A 14 4.80 33.65 31.59
N SER A 15 5.62 34.53 31.01
CA SER A 15 6.37 34.28 29.78
C SER A 15 7.35 33.11 29.89
N THR A 16 7.95 32.89 31.06
CA THR A 16 8.86 31.76 31.32
C THR A 16 8.11 30.43 31.34
N LYS A 17 6.87 30.42 31.83
CA LYS A 17 6.00 29.22 31.83
C LYS A 17 5.59 28.84 30.40
N THR A 18 5.23 29.82 29.57
CA THR A 18 4.86 29.58 28.17
C THR A 18 6.05 29.07 27.34
N LEU A 19 7.25 29.62 27.56
CA LEU A 19 8.48 29.15 26.92
C LEU A 19 8.83 27.70 27.33
N LEU A 20 8.71 27.35 28.61
CA LEU A 20 8.93 25.99 29.10
C LEU A 20 7.94 24.99 28.50
N VAL A 21 6.66 25.34 28.40
CA VAL A 21 5.63 24.47 27.80
C VAL A 21 5.91 24.28 26.31
N SER A 22 6.22 25.35 25.57
CA SER A 22 6.56 25.26 24.15
C SER A 22 7.82 24.43 23.89
N GLY A 23 8.86 24.59 24.72
CA GLY A 23 10.08 23.80 24.64
C GLY A 23 9.84 22.32 24.95
N ALA A 24 8.99 22.01 25.93
CA ALA A 24 8.62 20.64 26.26
C ALA A 24 7.85 19.96 25.11
N ILE A 25 6.93 20.69 24.43
CA ILE A 25 6.21 20.17 23.27
C ILE A 25 7.16 19.90 22.11
N ILE A 26 8.03 20.85 21.76
CA ILE A 26 9.00 20.70 20.68
C ILE A 26 9.98 19.57 20.99
N GLY A 27 10.50 19.52 22.22
CA GLY A 27 11.40 18.45 22.67
C GLY A 27 10.74 17.07 22.60
N SER A 28 9.47 16.97 23.00
CA SER A 28 8.69 15.72 22.90
C SER A 28 8.48 15.28 21.46
N LEU A 29 8.19 16.22 20.55
CA LEU A 29 8.05 15.93 19.12
C LEU A 29 9.38 15.43 18.51
N ILE A 30 10.50 16.07 18.84
CA ILE A 30 11.82 15.64 18.37
C ILE A 30 12.18 14.26 18.94
N PHE A 31 11.90 14.01 20.22
CA PHE A 31 12.13 12.71 20.84
C PHE A 31 11.31 11.60 20.17
N LEU A 32 10.03 11.85 19.89
CA LEU A 32 9.17 10.90 19.17
C LEU A 32 9.72 10.59 17.77
N LEU A 33 10.19 11.61 17.04
CA LEU A 33 10.83 11.41 15.74
C LEU A 33 12.09 10.54 15.86
N ILE A 34 12.95 10.78 16.85
CA ILE A 34 14.17 9.97 17.05
C ILE A 34 13.83 8.52 17.39
N VAL A 35 12.84 8.29 18.28
CA VAL A 35 12.38 6.95 18.64
C VAL A 35 11.77 6.25 17.43
N GLU A 36 10.98 6.96 16.62
CA GLU A 36 10.39 6.44 15.38
C GLU A 36 11.48 6.06 14.36
N PHE A 37 12.50 6.90 14.18
CA PHE A 37 13.65 6.60 13.33
C PHE A 37 14.45 5.40 13.84
N GLY A 38 14.61 5.25 15.16
CA GLY A 38 15.32 4.12 15.76
C GLY A 38 14.56 2.79 15.64
N PHE A 39 13.25 2.79 15.88
CA PHE A 39 12.41 1.59 15.77
C PHE A 39 12.07 1.19 14.33
N SER A 40 11.98 2.18 13.42
CA SER A 40 11.68 1.95 12.01
C SER A 40 12.93 1.78 11.15
N ALA A 41 14.12 1.84 11.75
CA ALA A 41 15.38 1.62 11.06
C ALA A 41 15.35 0.23 10.41
N GLY A 42 15.43 0.21 9.07
CA GLY A 42 15.47 -1.05 8.33
C GLY A 42 14.10 -1.70 8.05
N ARG A 43 12.97 -1.09 8.44
CA ARG A 43 11.62 -1.66 8.28
C ARG A 43 10.71 -0.84 7.37
N VAL A 44 9.77 -1.49 6.71
CA VAL A 44 8.73 -0.86 5.88
C VAL A 44 7.86 0.03 6.76
N HIS A 45 7.48 1.20 6.23
CA HIS A 45 6.68 2.15 6.98
C HIS A 45 5.32 1.53 7.39
N PRO A 46 4.85 1.73 8.63
CA PRO A 46 3.51 1.34 9.04
C PRO A 46 2.44 1.93 8.11
N GLY A 47 1.42 1.14 7.75
CA GLY A 47 0.35 1.56 6.83
C GLY A 47 0.68 1.40 5.34
N VAL A 48 1.83 0.82 4.99
CA VAL A 48 2.12 0.40 3.61
C VAL A 48 1.47 -0.94 3.35
N THR A 49 0.76 -1.02 2.23
CA THR A 49 0.13 -2.24 1.73
C THR A 49 0.66 -2.54 0.33
N VAL A 50 0.74 -3.81 -0.03
CA VAL A 50 1.01 -4.27 -1.39
C VAL A 50 -0.23 -4.97 -1.93
N ALA A 51 -0.86 -4.36 -2.91
CA ALA A 51 -2.14 -4.80 -3.48
C ALA A 51 -3.22 -5.14 -2.43
N GLY A 52 -3.28 -4.34 -1.35
CA GLY A 52 -4.21 -4.51 -0.24
C GLY A 52 -3.75 -5.47 0.88
N HIS A 53 -2.54 -6.04 0.78
CA HIS A 53 -1.92 -6.83 1.85
C HIS A 53 -1.05 -5.94 2.72
N ASP A 54 -1.26 -5.92 4.03
CA ASP A 54 -0.44 -5.12 4.95
C ASP A 54 0.97 -5.70 5.06
N VAL A 55 1.96 -4.83 4.85
CA VAL A 55 3.38 -5.16 4.91
C VAL A 55 4.16 -4.21 5.81
N GLY A 56 3.45 -3.29 6.50
CA GLY A 56 4.06 -2.35 7.42
C GLY A 56 4.83 -3.05 8.54
N GLY A 57 6.00 -2.51 8.90
CA GLY A 57 6.84 -3.05 9.96
C GLY A 57 7.72 -4.24 9.56
N LEU A 58 7.54 -4.84 8.39
CA LEU A 58 8.44 -5.90 7.90
C LEU A 58 9.82 -5.32 7.55
N SER A 59 10.89 -6.05 7.84
CA SER A 59 12.21 -5.78 7.26
C SER A 59 12.19 -6.05 5.75
N LEU A 60 13.21 -5.58 5.02
CA LEU A 60 13.29 -5.82 3.58
C LEU A 60 13.33 -7.32 3.23
N THR A 61 14.04 -8.12 4.02
CA THR A 61 14.12 -9.57 3.82
C THR A 61 12.77 -10.25 4.11
N GLU A 62 12.15 -9.93 5.25
CA GLU A 62 10.81 -10.46 5.59
C GLU A 62 9.77 -10.07 4.53
N LEU A 63 9.84 -8.84 4.02
CA LEU A 63 8.97 -8.37 2.94
C LEU A 63 9.18 -9.18 1.65
N GLN A 64 10.42 -9.45 1.27
CA GLN A 64 10.71 -10.24 0.06
C GLN A 64 10.17 -11.67 0.18
N ASP A 65 10.36 -12.31 1.34
CA ASP A 65 9.85 -13.66 1.60
C ASP A 65 8.32 -13.69 1.60
N GLU A 66 7.68 -12.73 2.28
CA GLU A 66 6.22 -12.58 2.32
C GLU A 66 5.63 -12.37 0.93
N LEU A 67 6.25 -11.49 0.11
CA LEU A 67 5.83 -11.27 -1.27
C LEU A 67 6.08 -12.51 -2.14
N ALA A 68 7.13 -13.29 -1.91
CA ALA A 68 7.37 -14.54 -2.65
C ALA A 68 6.26 -15.57 -2.37
N ILE A 69 5.90 -15.77 -1.10
CA ILE A 69 4.79 -16.63 -0.69
C ILE A 69 3.49 -16.14 -1.33
N ARG A 70 3.22 -14.84 -1.25
CA ARG A 70 2.00 -14.25 -1.79
C ARG A 70 1.91 -14.36 -3.30
N ALA A 71 3.02 -14.17 -4.00
CA ALA A 71 3.14 -14.35 -5.44
C ALA A 71 2.81 -15.79 -5.84
N GLN A 72 3.27 -16.79 -5.09
CA GLN A 72 2.94 -18.19 -5.33
C GLN A 72 1.44 -18.47 -5.16
N ILE A 73 0.85 -18.00 -4.06
CA ILE A 73 -0.60 -18.11 -3.81
C ILE A 73 -1.38 -17.50 -4.98
N LEU A 74 -1.07 -16.25 -5.32
CA LEU A 74 -1.75 -15.55 -6.42
C LEU A 74 -1.60 -16.29 -7.73
N ASN A 75 -0.42 -16.80 -8.07
CA ASN A 75 -0.18 -17.58 -9.30
C ASN A 75 -0.92 -18.93 -9.34
N SER A 76 -1.18 -19.55 -8.18
CA SER A 76 -1.92 -20.82 -8.09
C SER A 76 -3.44 -20.65 -8.14
N GLU A 77 -3.95 -19.47 -7.83
CA GLU A 77 -5.39 -19.21 -7.73
C GLU A 77 -5.97 -18.62 -9.02
N PRO A 78 -6.92 -19.32 -9.68
CA PRO A 78 -7.59 -18.78 -10.85
C PRO A 78 -8.56 -17.64 -10.48
N VAL A 79 -8.64 -16.65 -11.36
CA VAL A 79 -9.60 -15.55 -11.27
C VAL A 79 -10.81 -15.88 -12.13
N CYS A 80 -12.00 -15.88 -11.53
CA CYS A 80 -13.24 -16.14 -12.26
C CYS A 80 -14.04 -14.86 -12.49
N PHE A 81 -14.56 -14.74 -13.71
CA PHE A 81 -15.48 -13.71 -14.13
C PHE A 81 -16.84 -14.34 -14.44
N VAL A 82 -17.92 -13.72 -13.97
CA VAL A 82 -19.28 -14.26 -14.09
C VAL A 82 -20.23 -13.29 -14.78
N ARG A 83 -21.14 -13.84 -15.57
CA ARG A 83 -22.34 -13.18 -16.09
C ARG A 83 -23.42 -14.22 -16.33
N ASP A 84 -24.55 -14.07 -15.64
CA ASP A 84 -25.66 -15.03 -15.68
C ASP A 84 -25.16 -16.46 -15.40
N VAL A 85 -25.33 -17.38 -16.36
CA VAL A 85 -24.83 -18.77 -16.29
C VAL A 85 -23.38 -18.93 -16.78
N LEU A 86 -22.78 -17.89 -17.35
CA LEU A 86 -21.44 -17.93 -17.91
C LEU A 86 -20.40 -17.63 -16.82
N ARG A 87 -19.49 -18.58 -16.60
CA ARG A 87 -18.30 -18.42 -15.75
C ARG A 87 -17.04 -18.66 -16.58
N LEU A 88 -16.21 -17.63 -16.70
CA LEU A 88 -14.93 -17.69 -17.39
C LEU A 88 -13.81 -17.46 -16.38
N CYS A 89 -12.98 -18.48 -16.16
CA CYS A 89 -11.85 -18.39 -15.25
C CYS A 89 -10.53 -18.32 -16.01
N ILE A 90 -9.57 -17.57 -15.48
CA ILE A 90 -8.22 -17.43 -16.02
C ILE A 90 -7.21 -17.69 -14.93
N SER A 91 -6.17 -18.45 -15.25
CA SER A 91 -5.00 -18.53 -14.39
C SER A 91 -4.06 -17.35 -14.68
N PRO A 92 -3.36 -16.79 -13.69
CA PRO A 92 -2.34 -15.78 -13.95
C PRO A 92 -1.21 -16.29 -14.88
N THR A 93 -0.94 -17.59 -14.87
CA THR A 93 0.02 -18.22 -15.79
C THR A 93 -0.46 -18.20 -17.24
N ASP A 94 -1.77 -18.25 -17.50
CA ASP A 94 -2.35 -18.17 -18.84
C ASP A 94 -2.00 -16.84 -19.51
N VAL A 95 -1.96 -15.76 -18.73
CA VAL A 95 -1.59 -14.42 -19.20
C VAL A 95 -0.12 -14.08 -18.93
N ALA A 96 0.70 -15.07 -18.56
CA ALA A 96 2.12 -14.91 -18.25
C ALA A 96 2.41 -13.77 -17.29
N TRP A 97 1.60 -13.62 -16.24
CA TRP A 97 1.94 -12.72 -15.15
C TRP A 97 3.18 -13.25 -14.42
N ARG A 98 4.17 -12.37 -14.23
CA ARG A 98 5.40 -12.65 -13.50
C ARG A 98 5.54 -11.56 -12.43
N PRO A 99 5.29 -11.87 -11.16
CA PRO A 99 5.46 -10.90 -10.09
C PRO A 99 6.95 -10.66 -9.85
N GLU A 100 7.36 -9.39 -9.90
CA GLU A 100 8.72 -8.97 -9.58
C GLU A 100 8.79 -8.64 -8.08
N THR A 101 8.96 -9.66 -7.24
CA THR A 101 8.91 -9.54 -5.77
C THR A 101 9.95 -8.57 -5.24
N ARG A 102 11.18 -8.63 -5.74
CA ARG A 102 12.28 -7.74 -5.32
C ARG A 102 11.98 -6.27 -5.65
N ALA A 103 11.60 -5.99 -6.90
CA ALA A 103 11.28 -4.63 -7.31
C ALA A 103 10.05 -4.08 -6.57
N THR A 104 9.04 -4.92 -6.35
CA THR A 104 7.86 -4.57 -5.53
C THR A 104 8.27 -4.28 -4.08
N ALA A 105 9.18 -5.08 -3.52
CA ALA A 105 9.69 -4.89 -2.17
C ALA A 105 10.46 -3.56 -2.04
N ASP A 106 11.31 -3.25 -3.01
CA ASP A 106 12.09 -2.02 -3.05
C ASP A 106 11.16 -0.79 -3.12
N LEU A 107 10.10 -0.84 -3.92
CA LEU A 107 9.08 0.22 -4.00
C LEU A 107 8.36 0.42 -2.65
N ALA A 108 7.89 -0.66 -2.02
CA ALA A 108 7.22 -0.60 -0.72
C ALA A 108 8.16 -0.10 0.39
N TYR A 109 9.43 -0.50 0.33
CA TYR A 109 10.45 -0.10 1.30
C TYR A 109 10.83 1.38 1.20
N GLN A 110 10.77 1.95 -0.01
CA GLN A 110 11.07 3.36 -0.26
C GLN A 110 9.96 4.32 0.19
N VAL A 111 8.74 3.83 0.44
CA VAL A 111 7.61 4.67 0.88
C VAL A 111 7.97 5.41 2.17
N GLY A 112 7.84 6.74 2.16
CA GLY A 112 8.17 7.57 3.31
C GLY A 112 9.68 7.79 3.53
N ARG A 113 10.53 7.39 2.57
CA ARG A 113 12.00 7.53 2.63
C ARG A 113 12.57 8.47 1.56
N ALA A 114 11.75 9.30 0.95
CA ALA A 114 12.17 10.26 -0.08
C ALA A 114 13.33 11.17 0.38
N ASP A 115 14.20 11.53 -0.57
CA ASP A 115 15.43 12.33 -0.35
C ASP A 115 15.20 13.73 0.24
N SER A 116 13.94 14.21 0.29
CA SER A 116 13.59 15.44 0.99
C SER A 116 12.70 15.16 2.19
N LEU A 117 13.10 15.70 3.35
CA LEU A 117 12.39 15.56 4.64
C LEU A 117 10.91 15.98 4.57
N TRP A 118 10.57 16.93 3.69
CA TRP A 118 9.20 17.42 3.49
C TRP A 118 8.35 16.51 2.60
N ALA A 119 8.90 15.92 1.54
CA ALA A 119 8.20 14.91 0.74
C ALA A 119 7.99 13.62 1.55
N ALA A 120 9.00 13.22 2.33
CA ALA A 120 8.91 12.11 3.26
C ALA A 120 7.82 12.36 4.32
N LEU A 121 7.70 13.56 4.90
CA LEU A 121 6.62 13.89 5.84
C LEU A 121 5.22 13.82 5.19
N GLY A 122 5.07 14.30 3.95
CA GLY A 122 3.82 14.26 3.20
C GLY A 122 3.38 12.84 2.82
N GLU A 123 4.33 11.97 2.49
CA GLU A 123 4.06 10.54 2.26
C GLU A 123 3.78 9.79 3.56
N ARG A 124 4.52 10.07 4.64
CA ARG A 124 4.28 9.49 5.97
C ARG A 124 2.91 9.86 6.52
N THR A 125 2.51 11.13 6.41
CA THR A 125 1.16 11.59 6.82
C THR A 125 0.06 10.98 5.95
N ARG A 126 0.29 10.80 4.64
CA ARG A 126 -0.67 10.10 3.76
C ARG A 126 -0.76 8.59 4.07
N ALA A 127 0.37 7.95 4.39
CA ALA A 127 0.40 6.56 4.87
C ALA A 127 -0.34 6.39 6.21
N TRP A 128 -0.20 7.35 7.13
CA TRP A 128 -0.88 7.34 8.43
C TRP A 128 -2.38 7.63 8.35
N VAL A 129 -2.82 8.53 7.46
CA VAL A 129 -4.23 8.98 7.39
C VAL A 129 -5.05 8.18 6.37
N GLY A 130 -4.42 7.54 5.38
CA GLY A 130 -5.13 6.81 4.31
C GLY A 130 -4.47 5.52 3.80
N GLY A 131 -3.29 5.15 4.30
CA GLY A 131 -2.51 4.01 3.80
C GLY A 131 -1.89 4.27 2.41
N VAL A 132 -0.73 3.66 2.14
CA VAL A 132 -0.13 3.66 0.79
C VAL A 132 -0.28 2.27 0.21
N ASN A 133 -0.91 2.16 -0.97
CA ASN A 133 -1.06 0.89 -1.67
C ASN A 133 -0.12 0.83 -2.87
N VAL A 134 0.97 0.09 -2.70
CA VAL A 134 1.94 -0.20 -3.76
C VAL A 134 1.37 -1.33 -4.63
N GLN A 135 1.43 -1.15 -5.95
CA GLN A 135 1.03 -2.19 -6.88
C GLN A 135 2.20 -3.14 -7.13
N TRP A 136 1.88 -4.39 -7.48
CA TRP A 136 2.89 -5.34 -7.95
C TRP A 136 3.63 -4.77 -9.15
N GLU A 137 4.96 -4.81 -9.07
CA GLU A 137 5.80 -4.59 -10.23
C GLU A 137 5.73 -5.84 -11.12
N GLY A 138 5.47 -5.62 -12.41
CA GLY A 138 5.14 -6.68 -13.35
C GLY A 138 3.62 -6.88 -13.54
N GLY A 139 3.15 -6.64 -14.76
CA GLY A 139 1.76 -6.85 -15.17
C GLY A 139 1.57 -8.09 -16.04
N PRO A 140 0.31 -8.53 -16.27
CA PRO A 140 0.03 -9.59 -17.22
C PRO A 140 0.46 -9.19 -18.64
N ASN A 141 0.89 -10.18 -19.42
CA ASN A 141 1.36 -9.95 -20.79
C ASN A 141 0.21 -9.47 -21.68
N ALA A 142 0.34 -8.24 -22.21
CA ALA A 142 -0.72 -7.60 -22.99
C ALA A 142 -1.15 -8.40 -24.24
N ALA A 143 -0.22 -9.10 -24.89
CA ALA A 143 -0.52 -9.92 -26.06
C ALA A 143 -1.31 -11.18 -25.68
N ARG A 144 -0.97 -11.84 -24.56
CA ARG A 144 -1.75 -12.97 -24.05
C ARG A 144 -3.15 -12.56 -23.59
N VAL A 145 -3.25 -11.43 -22.90
CA VAL A 145 -4.56 -10.84 -22.53
C VAL A 145 -5.37 -10.51 -23.79
N GLY A 146 -4.74 -9.99 -24.85
CA GLY A 146 -5.40 -9.78 -26.15
C GLY A 146 -6.00 -11.06 -26.72
N ARG A 147 -5.19 -12.12 -26.84
CA ARG A 147 -5.66 -13.43 -27.37
C ARG A 147 -6.76 -14.06 -26.52
N LEU A 148 -6.71 -13.86 -25.21
CA LEU A 148 -7.76 -14.30 -24.29
C LEU A 148 -9.07 -13.54 -24.57
N LEU A 149 -9.01 -12.22 -24.74
CA LEU A 149 -10.18 -11.39 -25.05
C LEU A 149 -10.76 -11.76 -26.43
N ASP A 150 -9.93 -12.01 -27.44
CA ASP A 150 -10.39 -12.46 -28.77
C ASP A 150 -11.14 -13.81 -28.69
N ARG A 151 -10.74 -14.69 -27.78
CA ARG A 151 -11.46 -15.94 -27.51
C ARG A 151 -12.82 -15.68 -26.85
N TRP A 152 -12.88 -14.75 -25.91
CA TRP A 152 -14.11 -14.43 -25.19
C TRP A 152 -15.11 -13.67 -26.05
N GLU A 153 -14.64 -12.73 -26.88
CA GLU A 153 -15.47 -12.02 -27.86
C GLU A 153 -16.21 -13.01 -28.77
N ARG A 154 -15.57 -14.08 -29.21
CA ARG A 154 -16.25 -15.15 -29.97
C ARG A 154 -17.35 -15.87 -29.17
N ILE A 155 -17.14 -16.09 -27.87
CA ILE A 155 -18.16 -16.71 -26.99
C ILE A 155 -19.36 -15.79 -26.80
N PHE A 156 -19.11 -14.48 -26.64
CA PHE A 156 -20.18 -13.49 -26.47
C PHE A 156 -20.92 -13.19 -27.77
N ALA A 157 -20.21 -13.09 -28.90
CA ALA A 157 -20.83 -12.90 -30.21
C ALA A 157 -21.80 -14.02 -30.58
N ALA A 158 -21.52 -15.27 -30.17
CA ALA A 158 -22.44 -16.40 -30.35
C ALA A 158 -23.77 -16.26 -29.56
N ARG A 159 -23.87 -15.27 -28.68
CA ARG A 159 -25.05 -14.98 -27.84
C ARG A 159 -25.60 -13.58 -28.07
N ASP A 160 -25.20 -12.92 -29.16
CA ASP A 160 -25.60 -11.56 -29.49
C ASP A 160 -25.23 -10.53 -28.39
N LEU A 161 -24.05 -10.73 -27.79
CA LEU A 161 -23.54 -9.92 -26.68
C LEU A 161 -22.20 -9.28 -27.09
N GLU A 162 -22.01 -7.99 -26.78
CA GLU A 162 -20.77 -7.28 -27.07
C GLU A 162 -19.88 -7.13 -25.82
N LEU A 163 -18.71 -7.77 -25.82
CA LEU A 163 -17.75 -7.63 -24.73
C LEU A 163 -17.10 -6.24 -24.76
N LYS A 164 -17.20 -5.50 -23.65
CA LYS A 164 -16.48 -4.23 -23.49
C LYS A 164 -14.99 -4.46 -23.29
N ARG A 165 -14.26 -4.65 -24.38
CA ARG A 165 -12.83 -5.05 -24.42
C ARG A 165 -11.94 -4.19 -23.52
N GLY A 166 -12.07 -2.87 -23.59
CA GLY A 166 -11.27 -1.94 -22.78
C GLY A 166 -11.49 -2.11 -21.27
N ILE A 167 -12.75 -2.19 -20.85
CA ILE A 167 -13.12 -2.40 -19.45
C ILE A 167 -12.65 -3.79 -18.98
N MET A 168 -12.82 -4.80 -19.83
CA MET A 168 -12.45 -6.17 -19.50
C MET A 168 -10.94 -6.32 -19.34
N ARG A 169 -10.13 -5.70 -20.21
CA ARG A 169 -8.66 -5.66 -20.08
C ARG A 169 -8.23 -5.07 -18.74
N TYR A 170 -8.81 -3.92 -18.36
CA TYR A 170 -8.53 -3.28 -17.08
C TYR A 170 -8.91 -4.20 -15.90
N ARG A 171 -10.09 -4.83 -15.96
CA ARG A 171 -10.54 -5.77 -14.93
C ARG A 171 -9.63 -6.98 -14.82
N ILE A 172 -9.19 -7.58 -15.92
CA ILE A 172 -8.23 -8.70 -15.91
C ILE A 172 -6.93 -8.29 -15.20
N ARG A 173 -6.34 -7.15 -15.60
CA ARG A 173 -5.11 -6.65 -15.00
C ARG A 173 -5.25 -6.46 -13.49
N ARG A 174 -6.33 -5.80 -13.05
CA ARG A 174 -6.58 -5.56 -11.63
C ARG A 174 -6.85 -6.84 -10.87
N ALA A 175 -7.69 -7.72 -11.44
CA ALA A 175 -8.12 -8.93 -10.79
C ALA A 175 -6.97 -9.87 -10.50
N ILE A 176 -6.01 -10.01 -11.43
CA ILE A 176 -4.84 -10.90 -11.30
C ILE A 176 -3.93 -10.52 -10.13
N ILE A 177 -3.81 -9.22 -9.84
CA ILE A 177 -2.87 -8.73 -8.83
C ILE A 177 -3.54 -8.45 -7.47
N THR A 178 -4.87 -8.53 -7.38
CA THR A 178 -5.63 -8.18 -6.16
C THR A 178 -5.86 -9.39 -5.27
N TYR A 179 -5.75 -9.19 -3.95
CA TYR A 179 -6.20 -10.12 -2.90
C TYR A 179 -7.06 -9.38 -1.85
N PRO A 180 -8.08 -10.02 -1.23
CA PRO A 180 -8.60 -11.35 -1.54
C PRO A 180 -9.26 -11.41 -2.92
N ARG A 181 -9.22 -12.60 -3.56
CA ARG A 181 -9.87 -12.80 -4.86
C ARG A 181 -11.37 -12.54 -4.72
N GLN A 182 -11.89 -11.63 -5.52
CA GLN A 182 -13.32 -11.38 -5.63
C GLN A 182 -13.85 -11.97 -6.94
N THR A 183 -15.12 -12.37 -6.96
CA THR A 183 -15.78 -12.74 -8.20
C THR A 183 -16.10 -11.48 -8.99
N PHE A 184 -15.53 -11.34 -10.18
CA PHE A 184 -15.71 -10.15 -11.01
C PHE A 184 -16.87 -10.33 -11.99
N ARG A 185 -17.72 -9.31 -12.15
CA ARG A 185 -18.77 -9.35 -13.20
C ARG A 185 -18.18 -9.11 -14.59
N ILE A 186 -18.72 -9.75 -15.63
CA ILE A 186 -18.30 -9.51 -17.01
C ILE A 186 -19.06 -8.30 -17.59
N PRO A 187 -18.36 -7.24 -18.05
CA PRO A 187 -19.00 -6.08 -18.65
C PRO A 187 -19.33 -6.37 -20.12
N VAL A 188 -20.61 -6.56 -20.43
CA VAL A 188 -21.08 -6.67 -21.81
C VAL A 188 -22.27 -5.75 -22.04
N GLN A 189 -22.45 -5.30 -23.27
CA GLN A 189 -23.62 -4.58 -23.75
C GLN A 189 -24.48 -5.49 -24.61
#